data_AF-A0A3N6RVS6-F1
#
_entry.id   AF-A0A3N6RVS6-F1
#
_cell.length_a   1.000
_cell.length_b   1.000
_cell.length_c   1.000
_cell.angle_alpha   90.00
_cell.angle_beta   90.00
_cell.angle_gamma   90.00
#
_symmetry.space_group_name_H-M   'P 1'
#
loop_
_entity.id
_entity.type
_entity.pdbx_description
1 polymer ?
#
loop_
_entity_poly.entity_id
_entity_poly.type
_entity_poly.pdbx_seq_one_letter_code
_entity_poly.pdbx_strand_id
1 'polypeptide(L)'
;MKKNNYKGFTLLEMMVALMIFSLIGLAGVQLIRGGLKNREQMREKSADFTQIQRTFTRFEQDFGQAVVRKKLRKVTKELPVEMSGKQHSDHISEVTLLRGNKFNPGGYLPRSSLEWVKWHVVDGKLMRGHAALTDNGEEAQQFTNEVLLDDVSAFHVTFADKRGWHENWSAQDTLPEAVAVSLVTAGSGALQRVVLVPGQG
;
A
#
# COMPACT_ATOMS: atom_id res chain seq x y z
N MET A 1 35.48 30.82 -72.84
CA MET A 1 34.86 29.52 -72.49
C MET A 1 35.31 29.13 -71.08
N LYS A 2 34.41 29.14 -70.08
CA LYS A 2 34.76 28.72 -68.71
C LYS A 2 34.85 27.19 -68.67
N LYS A 3 36.03 26.63 -68.36
CA LYS A 3 36.18 25.19 -68.07
C LYS A 3 35.53 24.91 -66.71
N ASN A 4 34.41 24.20 -66.70
CA ASN A 4 33.88 23.60 -65.49
C ASN A 4 34.74 22.39 -65.12
N ASN A 5 35.53 22.52 -64.06
CA ASN A 5 36.26 21.41 -63.46
C ASN A 5 35.29 20.61 -62.59
N TYR A 6 34.69 19.57 -63.13
CA TYR A 6 33.93 18.60 -62.35
C TYR A 6 34.93 17.72 -61.59
N LYS A 7 35.17 18.03 -60.31
CA LYS A 7 35.90 17.14 -59.39
C LYS A 7 34.94 16.05 -58.92
N GLY A 8 35.20 14.79 -59.30
CA GLY A 8 34.49 13.63 -58.75
C GLY A 8 34.94 13.33 -57.32
N PHE A 9 34.07 12.69 -56.53
CA PHE A 9 34.40 12.23 -55.19
C PHE A 9 35.46 11.12 -55.21
N THR A 10 36.41 11.18 -54.28
CA THR A 10 37.38 10.08 -54.10
C THR A 10 36.76 8.92 -53.34
N LEU A 11 37.28 7.71 -53.56
CA LEU A 11 36.91 6.53 -52.76
C LEU A 11 37.09 6.78 -51.26
N LEU A 12 38.17 7.47 -50.90
CA LEU A 12 38.51 7.82 -49.51
C LEU A 12 37.45 8.73 -48.88
N GLU A 13 36.97 9.76 -49.59
CA GLU A 13 35.89 10.63 -49.08
C GLU A 13 34.58 9.88 -48.85
N MET A 14 34.21 8.96 -49.74
CA MET A 14 33.03 8.12 -49.54
C MET A 14 33.19 7.17 -48.35
N MET A 15 34.38 6.58 -48.16
CA MET A 15 34.65 5.73 -47.01
C MET A 15 34.57 6.52 -45.68
N VAL A 16 35.19 7.70 -45.63
CA VAL A 16 35.14 8.56 -44.45
C VAL A 16 33.72 9.05 -44.18
N ALA A 17 32.97 9.46 -45.20
CA ALA A 17 31.58 9.89 -45.06
C ALA A 17 30.69 8.76 -44.52
N LEU A 18 30.82 7.55 -45.06
CA LEU A 18 30.06 6.37 -44.60
C LEU A 18 30.45 5.95 -43.19
N MET A 19 31.74 6.05 -42.83
CA MET A 19 32.21 5.78 -41.47
C MET A 19 31.56 6.75 -40.48
N ILE A 20 31.64 8.06 -40.73
CA ILE A 20 31.05 9.08 -39.85
C ILE A 20 29.54 8.91 -39.77
N PHE A 21 28.88 8.71 -40.91
CA PHE A 21 27.42 8.50 -40.95
C PHE A 21 27.01 7.27 -40.13
N SER A 22 27.74 6.16 -40.28
CA SER A 22 27.48 4.94 -39.51
C SER A 22 27.68 5.17 -38.01
N LEU A 23 28.73 5.88 -37.61
CA LEU A 23 28.98 6.21 -36.20
C LEU A 23 27.86 7.07 -35.60
N ILE A 24 27.41 8.11 -36.30
CA ILE A 24 26.31 8.96 -35.86
C ILE A 24 25.01 8.15 -35.76
N GLY A 25 24.71 7.33 -36.77
CA GLY A 25 23.55 6.45 -36.77
C GLY A 25 23.55 5.49 -35.57
N LEU A 26 24.69 4.87 -35.28
CA LEU A 26 24.85 3.99 -34.12
C LEU A 26 24.68 4.73 -32.79
N ALA A 27 25.28 5.91 -32.66
CA ALA A 27 25.15 6.75 -31.46
C ALA A 27 23.68 7.16 -31.22
N GLY A 28 22.96 7.56 -32.27
CA GLY A 28 21.53 7.88 -32.20
C GLY A 28 20.69 6.69 -31.72
N VAL A 29 20.94 5.50 -32.28
CA VAL A 29 20.25 4.27 -31.85
C VAL A 29 20.56 3.92 -30.39
N GLN A 30 21.80 4.11 -29.94
CA GLN A 30 22.18 3.88 -28.53
C GLN A 30 21.45 4.81 -27.57
N LEU A 31 21.34 6.11 -27.89
CA LEU A 31 20.61 7.08 -27.07
C LEU A 31 19.13 6.71 -26.94
N ILE A 32 18.48 6.33 -28.04
CA ILE A 32 17.06 5.91 -28.02
C ILE A 32 16.89 4.66 -27.17
N ARG A 33 17.75 3.65 -27.34
CA ARG A 33 17.70 2.41 -26.55
C ARG A 33 17.93 2.67 -25.06
N GLY A 34 18.89 3.53 -24.72
CA GLY A 34 19.15 3.96 -23.35
C GLY A 34 17.95 4.65 -22.73
N GLY A 35 17.31 5.57 -23.47
CA GLY A 35 16.09 6.25 -23.04
C GLY A 35 14.92 5.30 -22.81
N LEU A 36 14.69 4.35 -23.73
CA LEU A 36 13.65 3.34 -23.59
C LEU A 36 13.86 2.44 -22.37
N LYS A 37 15.09 1.96 -22.15
CA LYS A 37 15.43 1.14 -20.98
C LYS A 37 15.21 1.88 -19.66
N ASN A 38 15.65 3.14 -19.59
CA ASN A 38 15.44 3.96 -18.40
C ASN A 38 13.94 4.20 -18.14
N ARG A 39 13.17 4.47 -19.20
CA ARG A 39 11.71 4.64 -19.08
C ARG A 39 11.03 3.39 -18.52
N GLU A 40 11.46 2.20 -18.95
CA GLU A 40 10.89 0.94 -18.44
C GLU A 40 11.20 0.73 -16.95
N GLN A 41 12.45 0.93 -16.53
CA GLN A 41 12.84 0.83 -15.12
C GLN A 41 12.09 1.85 -14.24
N MET A 42 11.93 3.09 -14.72
CA MET A 42 11.16 4.11 -14.02
C MET A 42 9.68 3.75 -13.92
N ARG A 43 9.12 3.09 -14.94
CA ARG A 43 7.72 2.65 -14.96
C ARG A 43 7.47 1.56 -13.93
N GLU A 44 8.35 0.57 -13.84
CA GLU A 44 8.29 -0.49 -12.82
C GLU A 44 8.32 0.11 -11.41
N LYS A 45 9.32 0.95 -11.11
CA LYS A 45 9.42 1.60 -9.80
C LYS A 45 8.25 2.50 -9.44
N SER A 46 7.68 3.18 -10.43
CA SER A 46 6.46 3.99 -10.24
C SER A 46 5.25 3.13 -9.92
N ALA A 47 5.14 1.95 -10.54
CA ALA A 47 4.06 0.99 -10.24
C ALA A 47 4.18 0.46 -8.80
N ASP A 48 5.39 0.04 -8.38
CA ASP A 48 5.65 -0.43 -7.01
C ASP A 48 5.28 0.63 -5.97
N PHE A 49 5.75 1.87 -6.17
CA PHE A 49 5.44 2.97 -5.26
C PHE A 49 3.94 3.28 -5.23
N THR A 50 3.27 3.24 -6.38
CA THR A 50 1.82 3.43 -6.46
C THR A 50 1.07 2.38 -5.67
N GLN A 51 1.51 1.11 -5.72
CA GLN A 51 0.89 0.03 -4.95
C GLN A 51 1.04 0.26 -3.44
N ILE A 52 2.23 0.69 -3.00
CA ILE A 52 2.48 1.02 -1.59
C ILE A 52 1.61 2.18 -1.13
N GLN A 53 1.51 3.26 -1.92
CA GLN A 53 0.63 4.38 -1.59
C GLN A 53 -0.83 3.96 -1.49
N ARG A 54 -1.32 3.13 -2.42
CA ARG A 54 -2.69 2.58 -2.36
C ARG A 54 -2.93 1.81 -1.08
N THR A 55 -1.96 1.01 -0.64
CA THR A 55 -2.05 0.27 0.63
C THR A 55 -2.10 1.21 1.84
N PHE A 56 -1.27 2.26 1.87
CA PHE A 56 -1.37 3.28 2.94
C PHE A 56 -2.71 4.01 2.95
N THR A 57 -3.24 4.38 1.77
CA THR A 57 -4.59 4.95 1.67
C THR A 57 -5.64 3.98 2.22
N ARG A 58 -5.46 2.67 2.02
CA ARG A 58 -6.37 1.66 2.54
C ARG A 58 -6.30 1.56 4.07
N PHE A 59 -5.11 1.60 4.64
CA PHE A 59 -4.92 1.71 6.09
C PHE A 59 -5.59 2.98 6.64
N GLU A 60 -5.35 4.13 6.03
CA GLU A 60 -5.96 5.40 6.44
C GLU A 60 -7.48 5.34 6.44
N GLN A 61 -8.08 4.71 5.44
CA GLN A 61 -9.54 4.51 5.37
C GLN A 61 -10.06 3.58 6.48
N ASP A 62 -9.36 2.48 6.74
CA ASP A 62 -9.81 1.50 7.74
C ASP A 62 -9.67 2.07 9.16
N PHE A 63 -8.51 2.61 9.52
CA PHE A 63 -8.27 3.20 10.84
C PHE A 63 -9.05 4.51 11.03
N GLY A 64 -9.16 5.33 9.99
CA GLY A 64 -9.94 6.56 10.00
C GLY A 64 -11.46 6.33 10.06
N GLN A 65 -11.92 5.09 9.90
CA GLN A 65 -13.34 4.72 10.05
C GLN A 65 -13.54 3.66 11.15
N ALA A 66 -12.54 3.46 12.01
CA ALA A 66 -12.65 2.59 13.17
C ALA A 66 -13.76 3.10 14.10
N VAL A 67 -14.55 2.18 14.64
CA VAL A 67 -15.66 2.51 15.53
C VAL A 67 -15.66 1.59 16.75
N VAL A 68 -16.06 2.16 17.88
CA VAL A 68 -16.39 1.42 19.11
C VAL A 68 -17.90 1.41 19.26
N ARG A 69 -18.49 0.26 19.56
CA ARG A 69 -19.93 0.17 19.79
C ARG A 69 -20.19 0.65 21.23
N LYS A 70 -20.48 1.95 21.41
CA LYS A 70 -21.00 2.48 22.68
C LYS A 70 -22.18 1.61 23.11
N LYS A 71 -22.01 0.85 24.22
CA LYS A 71 -22.95 -0.10 24.84
C LYS A 71 -24.43 0.18 24.52
N LEU A 72 -24.92 -0.36 23.41
CA LEU A 72 -26.34 -0.61 23.23
C LEU A 72 -26.61 -1.99 23.82
N ARG A 73 -27.39 -1.98 24.91
CA ARG A 73 -27.96 -3.10 25.67
C ARG A 73 -27.09 -3.77 26.73
N LYS A 74 -27.78 -4.02 27.85
CA LYS A 74 -27.54 -5.06 28.86
C LYS A 74 -27.30 -6.42 28.18
N VAL A 75 -26.09 -6.65 27.65
CA VAL A 75 -25.67 -7.96 27.18
C VAL A 75 -24.73 -8.53 28.24
N THR A 76 -25.14 -9.66 28.81
CA THR A 76 -24.47 -10.42 29.88
C THR A 76 -23.25 -11.20 29.37
N LYS A 77 -22.82 -10.98 28.12
CA LYS A 77 -21.76 -11.72 27.43
C LYS A 77 -20.63 -10.75 27.09
N GLU A 78 -19.38 -11.13 27.38
CA GLU A 78 -18.19 -10.35 27.03
C GLU A 78 -18.20 -10.10 25.51
N LEU A 79 -18.24 -8.84 25.11
CA LEU A 79 -18.15 -8.44 23.70
C LEU A 79 -16.69 -8.51 23.25
N PRO A 80 -16.42 -8.86 21.99
CA PRO A 80 -15.06 -8.87 21.46
C PRO A 80 -14.45 -7.47 21.48
N VAL A 81 -13.12 -7.39 21.64
CA VAL A 81 -12.36 -6.14 21.55
C VAL A 81 -12.52 -5.56 20.15
N GLU A 82 -13.03 -4.34 20.06
CA GLU A 82 -13.44 -3.73 18.78
C GLU A 82 -12.26 -3.20 17.97
N MET A 83 -11.12 -2.99 18.62
CA MET A 83 -9.84 -2.83 17.98
C MET A 83 -8.76 -3.51 18.81
N SER A 84 -8.05 -4.46 18.20
CA SER A 84 -6.94 -5.15 18.83
C SER A 84 -5.73 -5.15 17.90
N GLY A 85 -4.57 -4.95 18.50
CA GLY A 85 -3.28 -5.02 17.84
C GLY A 85 -2.35 -5.84 18.68
N LYS A 86 -1.74 -6.86 18.08
CA LYS A 86 -0.77 -7.72 18.74
C LYS A 86 0.46 -7.88 17.87
N GLN A 87 1.61 -7.72 18.49
CA GLN A 87 2.87 -8.09 17.89
C GLN A 87 3.08 -9.60 18.07
N HIS A 88 3.19 -10.34 16.95
CA HIS A 88 3.42 -11.79 16.97
C HIS A 88 4.92 -12.13 16.94
N SER A 89 5.71 -11.31 16.27
CA SER A 89 7.18 -11.39 16.22
C SER A 89 7.80 -9.99 16.19
N ASP A 90 9.12 -9.87 16.32
CA ASP A 90 9.84 -8.58 16.28
C ASP A 90 9.47 -7.68 15.10
N HIS A 91 8.97 -8.26 14.00
CA HIS A 91 8.72 -7.52 12.75
C HIS A 91 7.32 -7.71 12.18
N ILE A 92 6.46 -8.53 12.80
CA ILE A 92 5.12 -8.83 12.28
C ILE A 92 4.07 -8.58 13.36
N SER A 93 3.22 -7.60 13.07
CA SER A 93 2.03 -7.28 13.84
C SER A 93 0.78 -7.82 13.15
N GLU A 94 -0.24 -8.10 13.95
CA GLU A 94 -1.59 -8.39 13.49
C GLU A 94 -2.53 -7.37 14.12
N VAL A 95 -3.43 -6.83 13.31
CA VAL A 95 -4.40 -5.83 13.78
C VAL A 95 -5.78 -6.18 13.28
N THR A 96 -6.73 -6.33 14.20
CA THR A 96 -8.15 -6.46 13.90
C THR A 96 -8.89 -5.23 14.39
N LEU A 97 -9.78 -4.68 13.57
CA LEU A 97 -10.62 -3.57 13.97
C LEU A 97 -12.03 -3.69 13.39
N LEU A 98 -12.99 -3.11 14.10
CA LEU A 98 -14.34 -2.89 13.62
C LEU A 98 -14.39 -1.51 12.98
N ARG A 99 -14.85 -1.43 11.74
CA ARG A 99 -15.04 -0.16 11.04
C ARG A 99 -16.47 0.04 10.59
N GLY A 100 -16.86 1.30 10.49
CA GLY A 100 -18.09 1.71 9.85
C GLY A 100 -17.96 1.85 8.34
N ASN A 101 -19.10 2.12 7.71
CA ASN A 101 -19.22 2.68 6.35
C ASN A 101 -18.95 1.72 5.19
N LYS A 102 -19.44 0.47 5.25
CA LYS A 102 -19.74 -0.23 4.01
C LYS A 102 -20.94 0.46 3.34
N PHE A 103 -20.69 1.18 2.24
CA PHE A 103 -21.67 1.96 1.47
C PHE A 103 -23.05 1.26 1.44
N ASN A 104 -24.02 1.84 2.17
CA ASN A 104 -25.43 1.43 2.21
C ASN A 104 -26.29 2.69 2.10
N PRO A 105 -26.21 3.42 0.97
CA PRO A 105 -26.98 4.66 0.78
C PRO A 105 -28.48 4.35 0.91
N GLY A 106 -29.15 5.07 1.80
CA GLY A 106 -30.59 4.89 2.05
C GLY A 106 -30.98 3.64 2.87
N GLY A 107 -30.02 2.84 3.34
CA GLY A 107 -30.30 1.73 4.26
C GLY A 107 -31.12 0.58 3.67
N TYR A 108 -31.23 0.48 2.33
CA TYR A 108 -32.13 -0.45 1.65
C TYR A 108 -31.78 -1.94 1.85
N LEU A 109 -30.53 -2.25 2.22
CA LEU A 109 -30.13 -3.61 2.52
C LEU A 109 -30.30 -3.90 4.02
N PRO A 110 -30.94 -5.03 4.41
CA PRO A 110 -31.10 -5.44 5.81
C PRO A 110 -29.81 -6.06 6.34
N ARG A 111 -28.71 -5.30 6.30
CA ARG A 111 -27.40 -5.70 6.83
C ARG A 111 -26.78 -4.58 7.64
N SER A 112 -26.02 -4.93 8.67
CA SER A 112 -25.18 -3.97 9.38
C SER A 112 -24.21 -3.28 8.41
N SER A 113 -24.00 -1.98 8.59
CA SER A 113 -22.99 -1.20 7.87
C SER A 113 -21.57 -1.39 8.43
N LEU A 114 -21.45 -2.21 9.48
CA LEU A 114 -20.20 -2.52 10.17
C LEU A 114 -19.54 -3.79 9.61
N GLU A 115 -18.22 -3.74 9.47
CA GLU A 115 -17.40 -4.88 9.07
C GLU A 115 -16.17 -5.00 9.98
N TRP A 116 -15.77 -6.24 10.24
CA TRP A 116 -14.47 -6.56 10.79
C TRP A 116 -13.43 -6.49 9.69
N VAL A 117 -12.29 -5.89 9.99
CA VAL A 117 -11.11 -5.86 9.13
C VAL A 117 -9.93 -6.39 9.89
N LYS A 118 -9.16 -7.26 9.26
CA LYS A 118 -7.95 -7.86 9.81
C LYS A 118 -6.77 -7.62 8.89
N TRP A 119 -5.70 -7.06 9.43
CA TRP A 119 -4.44 -6.81 8.73
C TRP A 119 -3.37 -7.72 9.31
N HIS A 120 -2.73 -8.50 8.43
CA HIS A 120 -1.70 -9.45 8.83
C HIS A 120 -0.80 -9.79 7.63
N VAL A 121 0.38 -10.34 7.91
CA VAL A 121 1.32 -10.79 6.89
C VAL A 121 1.37 -12.32 6.90
N VAL A 122 1.25 -12.94 5.73
CA VAL A 122 1.39 -14.39 5.52
C VAL A 122 2.31 -14.61 4.34
N ASP A 123 3.36 -15.42 4.51
CA ASP A 123 4.34 -15.74 3.46
C ASP A 123 4.90 -14.51 2.73
N GLY A 124 5.20 -13.44 3.48
CA GLY A 124 5.71 -12.19 2.92
C GLY A 124 4.68 -11.35 2.16
N LYS A 125 3.39 -11.70 2.22
CA LYS A 125 2.30 -10.95 1.60
C LYS A 125 1.49 -10.24 2.67
N LEU A 126 1.33 -8.93 2.53
CA LEU A 126 0.38 -8.19 3.37
C LEU A 126 -1.04 -8.43 2.88
N MET A 127 -1.85 -8.98 3.77
CA MET A 127 -3.23 -9.33 3.52
C MET A 127 -4.18 -8.47 4.34
N ARG A 128 -5.30 -8.12 3.71
CA ARG A 128 -6.46 -7.51 4.36
C ARG A 128 -7.63 -8.49 4.31
N GLY A 129 -7.96 -9.05 5.46
CA GLY A 129 -9.19 -9.78 5.69
C GLY A 129 -10.36 -8.82 5.93
N HIS A 130 -11.53 -9.13 5.40
CA HIS A 130 -12.78 -8.47 5.79
C HIS A 130 -13.91 -9.47 6.04
N ALA A 131 -14.80 -9.14 6.95
CA ALA A 131 -15.98 -9.94 7.27
C ALA A 131 -17.13 -9.07 7.79
N ALA A 132 -18.36 -9.43 7.46
CA ALA A 132 -19.54 -8.73 8.00
C ALA A 132 -19.69 -9.00 9.50
N LEU A 133 -20.14 -8.00 10.26
CA LEU A 133 -20.54 -8.21 11.65
C LEU A 133 -21.78 -9.11 11.71
N THR A 134 -21.72 -10.18 12.51
CA THR A 134 -22.85 -11.09 12.75
C THR A 134 -23.79 -10.54 13.83
N ASP A 135 -25.05 -10.99 13.84
CA ASP A 135 -26.05 -10.57 14.84
C ASP A 135 -25.63 -10.90 16.29
N ASN A 136 -24.77 -11.92 16.43
CA ASN A 136 -24.19 -12.38 17.69
C ASN A 136 -23.18 -11.38 18.26
N GLY A 137 -22.71 -10.45 17.43
CA GLY A 137 -21.74 -9.42 17.79
C GLY A 137 -20.31 -9.91 18.01
N GLU A 138 -20.05 -11.19 17.75
CA GLU A 138 -18.76 -11.87 17.87
C GLU A 138 -17.81 -11.50 16.72
N GLU A 139 -16.50 -11.70 16.92
CA GLU A 139 -15.52 -11.59 15.85
C GLU A 139 -15.79 -12.65 14.78
N ALA A 140 -15.58 -12.30 13.51
CA ALA A 140 -15.78 -13.24 12.43
C ALA A 140 -14.76 -14.39 12.50
N GLN A 141 -15.24 -15.62 12.44
CA GLN A 141 -14.38 -16.81 12.41
C GLN A 141 -13.69 -17.00 11.05
N GLN A 142 -14.25 -16.40 9.99
CA GLN A 142 -13.73 -16.49 8.63
C GLN A 142 -13.69 -15.10 8.00
N PHE A 143 -12.51 -14.74 7.49
CA PHE A 143 -12.28 -13.50 6.75
C PHE A 143 -12.09 -13.80 5.27
N THR A 144 -12.67 -12.98 4.41
CA THR A 144 -12.30 -12.96 3.00
C THR A 144 -11.04 -12.12 2.84
N ASN A 145 -9.94 -12.78 2.50
CA ASN A 145 -8.62 -12.14 2.40
C ASN A 145 -8.35 -11.61 0.99
N GLU A 146 -7.80 -10.40 0.94
CA GLU A 146 -7.26 -9.76 -0.26
C GLU A 146 -5.76 -9.53 -0.05
N VAL A 147 -4.94 -9.89 -1.05
CA VAL A 147 -3.50 -9.59 -1.06
C VAL A 147 -3.31 -8.18 -1.60
N LEU A 148 -2.63 -7.33 -0.83
CA LEU A 148 -2.43 -5.91 -1.19
C LEU A 148 -1.00 -5.59 -1.59
N LEU A 149 -0.02 -6.20 -0.92
CA LEU A 149 1.40 -6.06 -1.23
C LEU A 149 2.09 -7.40 -1.09
N ASP A 150 3.01 -7.66 -2.02
CA ASP A 150 3.97 -8.76 -1.97
C ASP A 150 5.31 -8.25 -1.41
N ASP A 151 6.22 -9.19 -1.12
CA ASP A 151 7.59 -8.93 -0.68
C ASP A 151 7.72 -8.01 0.56
N VAL A 152 6.82 -8.19 1.52
CA VAL A 152 6.79 -7.49 2.81
C VAL A 152 7.66 -8.25 3.81
N SER A 153 8.75 -7.62 4.23
CA SER A 153 9.69 -8.19 5.22
C SER A 153 9.38 -7.78 6.65
N ALA A 154 8.75 -6.61 6.84
CA ALA A 154 8.28 -6.17 8.14
C ALA A 154 6.96 -5.38 8.02
N PHE A 155 6.06 -5.62 8.97
CA PHE A 155 4.82 -4.90 9.16
C PHE A 155 4.62 -4.70 10.66
N HIS A 156 4.78 -3.47 11.12
CA HIS A 156 4.68 -3.12 12.53
C HIS A 156 3.65 -2.04 12.75
N VAL A 157 2.82 -2.21 13.77
CA VAL A 157 1.76 -1.26 14.11
C VAL A 157 1.87 -0.86 15.57
N THR A 158 1.93 0.44 15.83
CA THR A 158 1.91 1.01 17.18
C THR A 158 0.70 1.91 17.37
N PHE A 159 0.27 2.02 18.61
CA PHE A 159 -0.97 2.66 19.02
C PHE A 159 -0.66 3.78 20.01
N ALA A 160 -1.15 4.98 19.75
CA ALA A 160 -0.94 6.14 20.61
C ALA A 160 -2.12 6.34 21.56
N ASP A 161 -1.82 6.62 22.83
CA ASP A 161 -2.77 7.14 23.81
C ASP A 161 -2.18 8.36 24.54
N LYS A 162 -2.89 8.87 25.54
CA LYS A 162 -2.44 10.01 26.38
C LYS A 162 -1.13 9.76 27.14
N ARG A 163 -0.69 8.51 27.25
CA ARG A 163 0.51 8.08 27.99
C ARG A 163 1.69 7.82 27.06
N GLY A 164 1.46 7.64 25.76
CA GLY A 164 2.50 7.47 24.76
C GLY A 164 2.14 6.43 23.69
N TRP A 165 3.17 5.85 23.09
CA TRP A 165 3.04 4.82 22.05
C TRP A 165 3.18 3.41 22.66
N HIS A 166 2.32 2.50 22.20
CA HIS A 166 2.27 1.11 22.65
C HIS A 166 2.33 0.17 21.45
N GLU A 167 3.07 -0.93 21.57
CA GLU A 167 3.16 -1.96 20.52
C GLU A 167 1.93 -2.88 20.47
N ASN A 168 1.20 -2.96 21.58
CA ASN A 168 0.01 -3.79 21.70
C ASN A 168 -1.18 -2.95 22.13
N TRP A 169 -2.36 -3.27 21.61
CA TRP A 169 -3.61 -2.64 21.98
C TRP A 169 -4.70 -3.69 22.19
N SER A 170 -5.40 -3.64 23.31
CA SER A 170 -6.45 -4.60 23.65
C SER A 170 -7.59 -3.98 24.48
N ALA A 171 -7.76 -2.67 24.39
CA ALA A 171 -8.77 -1.98 25.19
C ALA A 171 -10.17 -2.16 24.55
N GLN A 172 -11.14 -2.67 25.33
CA GLN A 172 -12.46 -3.05 24.80
C GLN A 172 -13.30 -1.86 24.35
N ASP A 173 -13.31 -0.78 25.14
CA ASP A 173 -14.22 0.35 24.94
C ASP A 173 -13.48 1.63 24.46
N THR A 174 -12.19 1.55 24.16
CA THR A 174 -11.37 2.72 23.78
C THR A 174 -10.56 2.49 22.52
N LEU A 175 -10.70 3.40 21.57
CA LEU A 175 -9.79 3.50 20.43
C LEU A 175 -8.52 4.27 20.83
N PRO A 176 -7.38 3.97 20.21
CA PRO A 176 -6.19 4.81 20.33
C PRO A 176 -6.45 6.17 19.68
N GLU A 177 -5.69 7.20 20.06
CA GLU A 177 -5.79 8.54 19.44
C GLU A 177 -5.18 8.54 18.03
N ALA A 178 -4.13 7.73 17.83
CA ALA A 178 -3.48 7.55 16.54
C ALA A 178 -2.89 6.15 16.41
N VAL A 179 -2.65 5.74 15.17
CA VAL A 179 -2.01 4.47 14.82
C VAL A 179 -0.85 4.77 13.89
N ALA A 180 0.34 4.27 14.18
CA ALA A 180 1.47 4.34 13.28
C ALA A 180 1.73 2.98 12.63
N VAL A 181 1.65 2.95 11.32
CA VAL A 181 1.89 1.76 10.49
C VAL A 181 3.25 1.89 9.84
N SER A 182 4.14 0.96 10.13
CA SER A 182 5.47 0.83 9.53
C SER A 182 5.52 -0.40 8.64
N LEU A 183 6.01 -0.23 7.41
CA LEU A 183 6.14 -1.27 6.41
C LEU A 183 7.56 -1.25 5.82
N VAL A 184 8.14 -2.44 5.65
CA VAL A 184 9.39 -2.63 4.92
C VAL A 184 9.14 -3.62 3.78
N THR A 185 9.53 -3.26 2.56
CA THR A 185 9.41 -4.12 1.38
C THR A 185 10.75 -4.28 0.68
N ALA A 186 10.95 -5.35 -0.11
CA ALA A 186 12.23 -5.60 -0.77
C ALA A 186 12.69 -4.46 -1.72
N GLY A 187 11.75 -3.68 -2.26
CA GLY A 187 12.02 -2.58 -3.18
C GLY A 187 12.04 -1.18 -2.56
N SER A 188 11.64 -1.04 -1.29
CA SER A 188 11.41 0.24 -0.63
C SER A 188 11.97 0.17 0.79
N GLY A 189 12.72 1.18 1.21
CA GLY A 189 13.16 1.26 2.60
C GLY A 189 11.98 1.30 3.59
N ALA A 190 12.28 1.40 4.88
CA ALA A 190 11.23 1.50 5.90
C ALA A 190 10.35 2.75 5.65
N LEU A 191 9.04 2.53 5.51
CA LEU A 191 8.05 3.57 5.33
C LEU A 191 7.09 3.56 6.52
N GLN A 192 6.87 4.72 7.11
CA GLN A 192 5.95 4.87 8.23
C GLN A 192 4.86 5.89 7.91
N ARG A 193 3.63 5.60 8.31
CA ARG A 193 2.48 6.50 8.24
C ARG A 193 1.78 6.55 9.59
N VAL A 194 1.49 7.76 10.08
CA VAL A 194 0.66 7.98 11.26
C VAL A 194 -0.75 8.36 10.81
N VAL A 195 -1.74 7.66 11.32
CA VAL A 195 -3.16 7.87 11.03
C VAL A 195 -3.85 8.26 12.32
N LEU A 196 -4.57 9.39 12.31
CA LEU A 196 -5.45 9.76 13.40
C LEU A 196 -6.70 8.88 13.35
N VAL A 197 -7.07 8.33 14.49
CA VAL A 197 -8.32 7.57 14.62
C VAL A 197 -9.41 8.55 15.07
N PRO A 198 -10.67 8.43 14.59
CA PRO A 198 -11.73 9.32 15.00
C PRO A 198 -11.86 9.30 16.52
N GLY A 199 -11.53 10.44 17.14
CA GLY A 199 -11.56 10.58 18.59
C GLY A 199 -12.93 10.24 19.14
N GLN A 200 -12.96 9.58 20.29
CA GLN A 200 -14.21 9.26 20.98
C GLN A 200 -14.88 10.54 21.50
N GLY A 201 -15.91 11.01 20.78
CA GLY A 201 -16.95 11.90 21.30
C GLY A 201 -18.13 11.11 21.83
#